data_AF-A0A359CPM3-F1
#
_entry.id   AF-A0A359CPM3-F1
#
_cell.length_a   1.000
_cell.length_b   1.000
_cell.length_c   1.000
_cell.angle_alpha   90.00
_cell.angle_beta   90.00
_cell.angle_gamma   90.00
#
_symmetry.space_group_name_H-M   'P 1'
#
loop_
_entity.id
_entity.type
_entity.pdbx_description
1 polymer ?
#
loop_
_entity_poly.entity_id
_entity_poly.type
_entity_poly.pdbx_seq_one_letter_code
_entity_poly.pdbx_strand_id
1 'polypeptide(L)'
;MKLNETSEMMNSKDYKERFKGEYLQLKIRMEGLSNMLEKYKGGNLNFTPSCSYDLLNGQLKAMRLYSSYLEERAKIESIQL
;
A
#
# COMPACT_ATOMS: atom_id res chain seq x y z
N MET A 1 -6.56 8.66 -7.10
CA MET A 1 -7.22 8.49 -5.80
C MET A 1 -6.21 8.79 -4.70
N LYS A 2 -6.57 9.61 -3.74
CA LYS A 2 -5.80 9.90 -2.52
C LYS A 2 -6.18 8.93 -1.42
N LEU A 3 -5.31 8.75 -0.43
CA LEU A 3 -5.55 7.81 0.66
C LEU A 3 -6.86 8.10 1.41
N ASN A 4 -7.19 9.37 1.65
CA ASN A 4 -8.43 9.76 2.33
C ASN A 4 -9.71 9.42 1.55
N GLU A 5 -9.66 9.45 0.21
CA GLU A 5 -10.80 9.12 -0.66
C GLU A 5 -11.21 7.65 -0.56
N THR A 6 -10.28 6.76 -0.16
CA THR A 6 -10.59 5.34 0.05
C THR A 6 -11.44 5.07 1.30
N SER A 7 -11.59 6.04 2.20
CA SER A 7 -12.30 5.86 3.48
C SER A 7 -13.78 5.53 3.30
N GLU A 8 -14.41 6.06 2.26
CA GLU A 8 -15.82 5.76 1.93
C GLU A 8 -16.00 4.29 1.56
N MET A 9 -15.06 3.71 0.82
CA MET A 9 -15.07 2.30 0.41
C MET A 9 -15.03 1.37 1.62
N MET A 10 -14.29 1.74 2.67
CA MET A 10 -14.17 0.97 3.92
C MET A 10 -15.47 0.92 4.72
N ASN A 11 -16.37 1.89 4.51
CA ASN A 11 -17.67 1.95 5.18
C ASN A 11 -18.79 1.33 4.34
N SER A 12 -18.49 0.80 3.15
CA SER A 12 -19.49 0.15 2.30
C SER A 12 -20.07 -1.08 2.98
N LYS A 13 -21.37 -1.32 2.77
CA LYS A 13 -22.03 -2.57 3.17
C LYS A 13 -21.57 -3.75 2.31
N ASP A 14 -21.20 -3.50 1.06
CA ASP A 14 -20.61 -4.51 0.18
C ASP A 14 -19.17 -4.79 0.60
N TYR A 15 -18.89 -6.05 0.94
CA TYR A 15 -17.55 -6.48 1.33
C TYR A 15 -16.54 -6.35 0.19
N LYS A 16 -16.99 -6.44 -1.07
CA LYS A 16 -16.12 -6.28 -2.25
C LYS A 16 -15.58 -4.86 -2.35
N GLU A 17 -16.39 -3.87 -2.01
CA GLU A 17 -15.95 -2.48 -1.98
C GLU A 17 -14.97 -2.23 -0.84
N ARG A 18 -15.20 -2.80 0.35
CA ARG A 18 -14.23 -2.74 1.45
C ARG A 18 -12.89 -3.38 1.07
N PHE A 19 -12.94 -4.52 0.37
CA PHE A 19 -11.76 -5.23 -0.12
C PHE A 19 -10.97 -4.42 -1.16
N LYS A 20 -11.65 -3.79 -2.13
CA LYS A 20 -11.00 -2.85 -3.07
C LYS A 20 -10.38 -1.66 -2.33
N GLY A 21 -11.08 -1.13 -1.32
CA GLY A 21 -10.58 -0.05 -0.47
C GLY A 21 -9.27 -0.43 0.22
N GLU A 22 -9.21 -1.61 0.83
CA GLU A 22 -8.00 -2.15 1.46
C GLU A 22 -6.83 -2.26 0.46
N TYR A 23 -7.06 -2.86 -0.71
CA TYR A 23 -6.04 -3.01 -1.75
C TYR A 23 -5.52 -1.64 -2.24
N LEU A 24 -6.41 -0.69 -2.50
CA LEU A 24 -6.05 0.66 -2.96
C LEU A 24 -5.27 1.43 -1.88
N GLN A 25 -5.66 1.32 -0.61
CA GLN A 25 -4.93 1.91 0.51
C GLN A 25 -3.51 1.36 0.62
N LEU A 26 -3.37 0.04 0.50
CA LEU A 26 -2.07 -0.62 0.54
C LEU A 26 -1.20 -0.13 -0.63
N LYS A 27 -1.73 -0.12 -1.85
CA LYS A 27 -1.03 0.34 -3.06
C LYS A 27 -0.56 1.78 -2.96
N ILE A 28 -1.41 2.71 -2.52
CA ILE A 28 -1.05 4.12 -2.34
C ILE A 28 0.10 4.27 -1.32
N ARG A 29 0.03 3.52 -0.20
CA ARG A 29 1.09 3.53 0.81
C ARG A 29 2.39 2.91 0.29
N MET A 30 2.31 1.85 -0.51
CA MET A 30 3.47 1.22 -1.15
C MET A 30 4.16 2.18 -2.11
N GLU A 31 3.41 2.88 -2.96
CA GLU A 31 3.95 3.88 -3.88
C GLU A 31 4.65 5.02 -3.13
N GLY A 32 4.02 5.53 -2.06
CA GLY A 32 4.61 6.55 -1.21
C GLY A 32 5.90 6.09 -0.54
N LEU A 33 5.91 4.89 0.05
CA LEU A 33 7.09 4.33 0.72
C LEU A 33 8.21 4.00 -0.28
N SER A 34 7.88 3.45 -1.45
CA SER A 34 8.85 3.19 -2.52
C SER A 34 9.52 4.48 -2.98
N ASN A 35 8.74 5.53 -3.24
CA ASN A 35 9.27 6.84 -3.63
C ASN A 35 10.16 7.46 -2.55
N MET A 36 9.79 7.29 -1.27
CA MET A 36 10.60 7.75 -0.15
C MET A 36 11.93 7.00 -0.07
N LEU A 37 11.91 5.67 -0.21
CA LEU A 37 13.11 4.83 -0.20
C LEU A 37 14.07 5.15 -1.35
N GLU A 38 13.56 5.43 -2.56
CA GLU A 38 14.42 5.88 -3.68
C GLU A 38 15.14 7.19 -3.34
N LYS A 39 14.43 8.17 -2.78
CA LYS A 39 15.03 9.44 -2.33
C LYS A 39 16.03 9.23 -1.20
N TYR A 40 15.71 8.34 -0.24
CA TYR A 40 16.61 8.01 0.86
C TYR A 40 17.92 7.41 0.32
N LYS A 41 17.83 6.40 -0.56
CA LYS A 41 19.00 5.76 -1.15
C LYS A 41 19.83 6.73 -2.02
N GLY A 42 19.17 7.67 -2.69
CA GLY A 42 19.82 8.70 -3.50
C GLY A 42 20.34 9.92 -2.72
N GLY A 43 20.19 9.98 -1.40
CA GLY A 43 20.61 11.13 -0.60
C GLY A 43 19.78 12.42 -0.83
N ASN A 44 18.60 12.30 -1.45
CA ASN A 44 17.73 13.42 -1.86
C ASN A 44 16.48 13.54 -0.98
N LEU A 45 16.51 12.94 0.23
CA LEU A 45 15.39 12.98 1.15
C LEU A 45 15.45 14.28 1.97
N ASN A 46 14.37 15.06 1.95
CA ASN A 46 14.31 16.38 2.60
C ASN A 46 14.21 16.28 4.15
N PHE A 47 14.30 15.09 4.72
CA PHE A 47 14.25 14.83 6.15
C PHE A 47 15.04 13.55 6.49
N THR A 48 15.38 13.38 7.76
CA THR A 48 16.08 12.19 8.26
C THR A 48 15.10 11.27 9.00
N PRO A 49 14.86 10.04 8.51
CA PRO A 49 14.07 9.07 9.25
C PRO A 49 14.76 8.68 10.57
N SER A 50 13.98 8.46 11.62
CA SER A 50 14.50 7.89 12.88
C SER A 50 14.78 6.39 12.78
N CYS A 51 14.18 5.71 11.81
CA CYS A 51 14.37 4.29 11.53
C CYS A 51 15.38 4.05 10.40
N SER A 52 15.96 2.85 10.37
CA SER A 52 16.90 2.47 9.32
C SER A 52 16.21 2.29 7.96
N TYR A 53 16.98 2.49 6.89
CA TYR A 53 16.57 2.14 5.53
C TYR A 53 16.10 0.69 5.43
N ASP A 54 16.82 -0.24 6.05
CA ASP A 54 16.51 -1.67 5.98
C ASP A 54 15.16 -2.02 6.60
N LEU A 55 14.79 -1.36 7.71
CA LEU A 55 13.47 -1.55 8.32
C LEU A 55 12.36 -1.10 7.37
N LEU A 56 12.51 0.07 6.77
CA LEU A 56 11.55 0.63 5.82
C LEU A 56 11.46 -0.20 4.54
N ASN A 57 12.59 -0.70 4.04
CA ASN A 57 12.63 -1.60 2.88
C ASN A 57 11.99 -2.96 3.21
N GLY A 58 12.20 -3.49 4.41
CA GLY A 58 11.51 -4.67 4.92
C GLY A 58 10.00 -4.49 4.97
N GLN A 59 9.54 -3.34 5.47
CA GLN A 59 8.12 -2.95 5.44
C GLN A 59 7.56 -2.95 4.01
N LEU A 60 8.26 -2.33 3.05
CA LEU A 60 7.81 -2.32 1.64
C LEU A 60 7.70 -3.73 1.05
N LYS A 61 8.66 -4.62 1.36
CA LYS A 61 8.62 -6.03 0.91
C LYS A 61 7.41 -6.77 1.48
N ALA A 62 7.13 -6.60 2.78
CA ALA A 62 5.97 -7.20 3.42
C ALA A 62 4.66 -6.70 2.81
N MET A 63 4.57 -5.40 2.50
CA MET A 63 3.40 -4.83 1.82
C MET A 63 3.21 -5.38 0.40
N ARG A 64 4.30 -5.56 -0.38
CA ARG A 64 4.24 -6.20 -1.71
C ARG A 64 3.74 -7.63 -1.63
N LEU A 65 4.23 -8.41 -0.66
CA LEU A 65 3.76 -9.77 -0.43
C LEU A 65 2.27 -9.78 -0.06
N TYR A 66 1.85 -8.89 0.83
CA TYR A 66 0.43 -8.77 1.18
C TYR A 66 -0.44 -8.42 -0.03
N SER A 67 0.01 -7.46 -0.86
CA SER A 67 -0.66 -7.09 -2.12
C SER A 67 -0.84 -8.29 -3.04
N SER A 68 0.17 -9.16 -3.18
CA SER A 68 0.04 -10.36 -4.02
C SER A 68 -1.04 -11.34 -3.52
N TYR A 69 -1.22 -11.47 -2.21
CA TYR A 69 -2.31 -12.28 -1.67
C TYR A 69 -3.68 -11.64 -1.90
N LEU A 70 -3.79 -10.32 -1.84
CA LEU A 70 -5.02 -9.61 -2.20
C LEU A 70 -5.36 -9.80 -3.69
N GLU A 71 -4.38 -9.73 -4.58
CA GLU A 71 -4.58 -9.98 -6.02
C GLU A 71 -5.01 -11.42 -6.31
N GLU A 72 -4.43 -12.40 -5.63
CA GLU A 72 -4.84 -13.81 -5.74
C GLU A 72 -6.26 -14.02 -5.21
N ARG A 73 -6.56 -13.49 -4.02
CA ARG A 73 -7.87 -13.57 -3.40
C ARG A 73 -8.95 -12.89 -4.26
N ALA A 74 -8.62 -11.77 -4.90
CA ALA A 74 -9.53 -11.09 -5.84
C ALA A 74 -9.93 -12.00 -7.01
N LYS A 75 -8.99 -12.77 -7.56
CA LYS A 75 -9.26 -13.73 -8.64
C LYS A 75 -10.18 -14.85 -8.15
N ILE A 76 -9.92 -15.40 -6.97
CA ILE A 76 -10.73 -16.47 -6.35
C ILE A 76 -12.15 -15.99 -6.06
N GLU A 77 -12.30 -14.79 -5.50
CA GLU A 77 -13.59 -14.23 -5.09
C GLU A 77 -14.32 -13.48 -6.21
N SER A 78 -13.76 -13.46 -7.42
CA SER A 78 -14.29 -12.71 -8.58
C SER A 78 -14.55 -11.23 -8.24
N ILE A 79 -13.54 -10.57 -7.68
CA ILE A 79 -13.52 -9.15 -7.35
C ILE A 79 -12.62 -8.44 -8.35
N GLN A 80 -13.12 -7.40 -9.01
CA GLN A 80 -12.33 -6.54 -9.89
C GLN A 80 -11.57 -5.50 -9.05
N LEU A 81 -10.24 -5.62 -9.01
CA LEU A 81 -9.33 -4.65 -8.39
C LEU A 81 -8.88 -3.55 -9.36
#